data_AF-A0A8C7A991-F1
#
_entry.id   AF-A0A8C7A991-F1
#
_cell.length_a   1.000
_cell.length_b   1.000
_cell.length_c   1.000
_cell.angle_alpha   90.00
_cell.angle_beta   90.00
_cell.angle_gamma   90.00
#
_symmetry.space_group_name_H-M   'P 1'
#
loop_
_entity.id
_entity.type
_entity.pdbx_description
1 polymer ?
#
loop_
_entity_poly.entity_id
_entity_poly.type
_entity_poly.pdbx_seq_one_letter_code
_entity_poly.pdbx_strand_id
1 'polypeptide(L)'
;MWMLALGGVFLATAQACVLCHLPDRDLAGRLAKLCSRVEARWKDCRASWSFPAFALDETSMNNVIEKTHRVLRVMEIKGSLSSLPLYRHWLQNTKLPAYTREALCAPACRGSTVVYNCSTCQELDVCCWPRKRCLPGSHDLWEARVLLLALLVAAFLLGVLSLMVESSYLEEKDE
;
A
#
# COMPACT_ATOMS: atom_id res chain seq x y z
N MET A 1 -27.81 43.01 -9.87
CA MET A 1 -26.35 43.26 -9.74
C MET A 1 -25.81 42.37 -8.62
N TRP A 2 -25.52 41.11 -8.91
CA TRP A 2 -24.90 40.17 -7.95
C TRP A 2 -23.76 39.46 -8.69
N MET A 3 -22.57 39.60 -8.12
CA MET A 3 -21.28 39.25 -8.70
C MET A 3 -21.09 37.74 -8.83
N LEU A 4 -20.58 37.32 -9.98
CA LEU A 4 -20.05 35.99 -10.25
C LEU A 4 -18.75 35.80 -9.45
N ALA A 5 -18.78 34.98 -8.40
CA ALA A 5 -17.57 34.43 -7.81
C ALA A 5 -17.12 33.23 -8.65
N LEU A 6 -16.36 33.49 -9.72
CA LEU A 6 -15.61 32.47 -10.43
C LEU A 6 -14.44 31.99 -9.54
N GLY A 7 -14.75 31.06 -8.64
CA GLY A 7 -13.74 30.25 -7.96
C GLY A 7 -13.11 29.31 -8.97
N GLY A 8 -12.07 29.78 -9.65
CA GLY A 8 -11.19 28.94 -10.45
C GLY A 8 -10.45 27.97 -9.54
N VAL A 9 -11.00 26.76 -9.37
CA VAL A 9 -10.20 25.63 -8.89
C VAL A 9 -9.19 25.37 -9.99
N PHE A 10 -7.96 25.85 -9.79
CA PHE A 10 -6.82 25.35 -10.54
C PHE A 10 -6.78 23.85 -10.29
N LEU A 11 -7.23 23.07 -11.28
CA LEU A 11 -6.87 21.67 -11.42
C LEU A 11 -5.34 21.68 -11.58
N ALA A 12 -4.64 21.64 -10.45
CA ALA A 12 -3.22 21.34 -10.42
C ALA A 12 -3.09 20.02 -11.19
N THR A 13 -2.54 20.11 -12.40
CA THR A 13 -2.23 18.96 -13.22
C THR A 13 -1.40 18.03 -12.35
N ALA A 14 -1.98 16.90 -11.96
CA ALA A 14 -1.34 15.93 -11.08
C ALA A 14 -0.11 15.37 -11.78
N GLN A 15 1.02 16.07 -11.65
CA GLN A 15 2.30 15.65 -12.17
C GLN A 15 2.86 14.61 -11.20
N ALA A 16 2.56 13.36 -11.53
CA ALA A 16 3.40 12.19 -11.34
C ALA A 16 4.27 12.15 -10.07
N CYS A 17 3.88 11.29 -9.12
CA CYS A 17 4.60 11.13 -7.84
C CYS A 17 6.09 10.92 -7.94
N VAL A 18 6.51 10.04 -8.85
CA VAL A 18 7.93 9.72 -8.94
C VAL A 18 8.64 11.03 -9.29
N LEU A 19 8.03 11.91 -10.12
CA LEU A 19 8.57 13.17 -10.65
C LEU A 19 8.81 14.29 -9.61
N CYS A 20 8.18 14.25 -8.44
CA CYS A 20 8.28 15.35 -7.48
C CYS A 20 9.56 15.38 -6.64
N HIS A 21 10.13 14.22 -6.32
CA HIS A 21 11.49 14.11 -5.75
C HIS A 21 12.53 13.66 -6.79
N LEU A 22 12.10 13.55 -8.03
CA LEU A 22 12.89 13.30 -9.24
C LEU A 22 13.81 14.44 -9.71
N PRO A 23 13.81 15.68 -9.17
CA PRO A 23 14.96 16.56 -9.33
C PRO A 23 16.24 15.94 -8.78
N ASP A 24 16.15 15.02 -7.81
CA ASP A 24 17.32 14.25 -7.42
C ASP A 24 17.79 13.37 -8.57
N ARG A 25 19.07 13.52 -8.89
CA ARG A 25 19.77 12.77 -9.95
C ARG A 25 19.25 13.04 -11.37
N ASP A 26 18.62 14.18 -11.65
CA ASP A 26 18.16 14.58 -13.00
C ASP A 26 17.37 13.47 -13.72
N LEU A 27 16.46 12.86 -12.98
CA LEU A 27 15.75 11.72 -13.51
C LEU A 27 14.65 12.15 -14.51
N ALA A 28 14.18 13.40 -14.38
CA ALA A 28 13.11 13.97 -15.19
C ALA A 28 13.65 14.28 -16.59
N GLY A 29 14.84 14.88 -16.65
CA GLY A 29 15.59 15.11 -17.88
C GLY A 29 15.92 13.80 -18.58
N ARG A 30 16.39 12.79 -17.84
CA ARG A 30 16.66 11.46 -18.40
C ARG A 30 15.43 10.77 -18.94
N LEU A 31 14.33 10.78 -18.20
CA LEU A 31 13.08 10.22 -18.67
C LEU A 31 12.58 10.95 -19.93
N ALA A 32 12.68 12.28 -19.97
CA ALA A 32 12.35 13.07 -21.15
C ALA A 32 13.18 12.67 -22.37
N LYS A 33 14.49 12.44 -22.19
CA LYS A 33 15.42 11.99 -23.24
C LYS A 33 15.14 10.56 -23.72
N LEU A 34 14.73 9.66 -22.81
CA LEU A 34 14.33 8.31 -23.18
C LEU A 34 12.97 8.31 -23.90
N CYS A 35 12.01 9.08 -23.41
CA CYS A 35 10.68 9.20 -24.03
C CYS A 35 10.74 9.79 -25.45
N SER A 36 11.57 10.80 -25.70
CA SER A 36 11.71 11.36 -27.06
C SER A 36 12.23 10.35 -28.09
N ARG A 37 12.97 9.32 -27.65
CA ARG A 37 13.43 8.23 -28.52
C ARG A 37 12.36 7.19 -28.82
N VAL A 38 11.33 7.07 -27.97
CA VAL A 38 10.24 6.09 -28.15
C VAL A 38 8.93 6.73 -28.58
N GLU A 39 8.88 8.05 -28.70
CA GLU A 39 7.66 8.83 -29.00
C GLU A 39 6.93 8.35 -30.27
N ALA A 40 7.67 7.88 -31.28
CA ALA A 40 7.11 7.30 -32.49
C ALA A 40 6.28 6.01 -32.25
N ARG A 41 6.59 5.25 -31.19
CA ARG A 41 5.90 4.00 -30.81
C ARG A 41 5.03 4.18 -29.56
N TRP A 42 5.31 5.20 -28.75
CA TRP A 42 4.62 5.47 -27.50
C TRP A 42 4.47 6.99 -27.32
N LYS A 43 3.46 7.55 -28.01
CA LYS A 43 3.19 9.00 -28.05
C LYS A 43 3.05 9.61 -26.66
N ASP A 44 2.31 8.95 -25.77
CA ASP A 44 2.06 9.45 -24.42
C ASP A 44 3.09 8.97 -23.40
N CYS A 45 4.33 8.64 -23.81
CA CYS A 45 5.37 8.16 -22.90
C CYS A 45 5.46 9.06 -21.67
N ARG A 46 5.72 10.36 -21.82
CA ARG A 46 5.88 11.27 -20.68
C ARG A 46 4.61 11.39 -19.83
N ALA A 47 3.47 11.65 -20.46
CA ALA A 47 2.19 11.87 -19.76
C ALA A 47 1.75 10.64 -18.98
N SER A 48 2.04 9.46 -19.53
CA SER A 48 1.67 8.22 -18.90
C SER A 48 2.47 8.00 -17.60
N TRP A 49 3.67 8.57 -17.38
CA TRP A 49 4.37 8.43 -16.08
C TRP A 49 3.67 9.13 -14.89
N SER A 50 2.43 9.59 -15.07
CA SER A 50 1.48 9.85 -14.01
C SER A 50 0.96 8.53 -13.40
N PHE A 51 1.17 8.38 -12.09
CA PHE A 51 0.63 7.27 -11.33
C PHE A 51 -0.57 7.78 -10.50
N PRO A 52 -1.57 6.93 -10.23
CA PRO A 52 -2.67 7.27 -9.31
C PRO A 52 -2.12 7.62 -7.92
N ALA A 53 -2.88 8.32 -7.08
CA ALA A 53 -2.40 8.75 -5.76
C ALA A 53 -2.02 7.54 -4.87
N PHE A 54 -0.83 7.57 -4.28
CA PHE A 54 -0.34 6.60 -3.29
C PHE A 54 0.39 7.31 -2.14
N ALA A 55 0.69 6.57 -1.10
CA ALA A 55 1.37 7.04 0.10
C ALA A 55 2.65 6.26 0.29
N LEU A 56 3.79 6.93 0.37
CA LEU A 56 5.08 6.31 0.69
C LEU A 56 5.70 7.01 1.89
N ASP A 57 6.34 6.26 2.77
CA ASP A 57 7.30 6.83 3.71
C ASP A 57 8.59 7.29 2.99
N GLU A 58 9.40 8.09 3.68
CA GLU A 58 10.64 8.65 3.14
C GLU A 58 11.61 7.57 2.62
N THR A 59 11.76 6.48 3.36
CA THR A 59 12.71 5.42 3.03
C THR A 59 12.27 4.68 1.77
N SER A 60 10.97 4.36 1.68
CA SER A 60 10.39 3.76 0.48
C SER A 60 10.50 4.68 -0.74
N MET A 61 10.26 5.99 -0.55
CA MET A 61 10.41 6.98 -1.62
C MET A 61 11.84 7.00 -2.16
N ASN A 62 12.84 7.11 -1.27
CA ASN A 62 14.26 7.11 -1.63
C ASN A 62 14.66 5.83 -2.37
N ASN A 63 14.18 4.68 -1.93
CA ASN A 63 14.42 3.39 -2.61
C ASN A 63 13.82 3.35 -4.03
N VAL A 64 12.63 3.91 -4.23
CA VAL A 64 12.00 4.00 -5.56
C VAL A 64 12.83 4.91 -6.47
N ILE A 65 13.25 6.08 -6.00
CA ILE A 65 14.05 7.03 -6.77
C ILE A 65 15.38 6.40 -7.18
N GLU A 66 16.08 5.77 -6.23
CA GLU A 66 17.37 5.11 -6.44
C GLU A 66 17.25 4.00 -7.49
N LYS A 67 16.24 3.13 -7.35
CA LYS A 67 15.99 2.04 -8.28
C LYS A 67 15.64 2.55 -9.68
N THR A 68 14.79 3.58 -9.76
CA THR A 68 14.39 4.19 -11.04
C THR A 68 15.61 4.81 -11.72
N HIS A 69 16.47 5.49 -10.97
CA HIS A 69 17.76 6.01 -11.45
C HIS A 69 18.65 4.92 -12.04
N ARG A 70 18.87 3.82 -11.32
CA ARG A 70 19.70 2.72 -11.82
C ARG A 70 19.13 2.10 -13.10
N VAL A 71 17.82 1.84 -13.12
CA VAL A 71 17.17 1.18 -14.26
C VAL A 71 17.22 2.06 -15.51
N LEU A 72 16.84 3.34 -15.39
CA LEU A 72 16.90 4.27 -16.53
C LEU A 72 18.34 4.43 -17.03
N ARG A 73 19.33 4.48 -16.14
CA ARG A 73 20.75 4.54 -16.54
C ARG A 73 21.18 3.30 -17.32
N VAL A 74 20.76 2.11 -16.91
CA VAL A 74 21.05 0.87 -17.66
C VAL A 74 20.39 0.90 -19.03
N MET A 75 19.16 1.39 -19.14
CA MET A 75 18.46 1.53 -20.42
C MET A 75 19.15 2.53 -21.36
N GLU A 76 19.68 3.64 -20.83
CA GLU A 76 20.46 4.60 -21.60
C GLU A 76 21.72 3.97 -22.19
N ILE A 77 22.47 3.20 -21.38
CA ILE A 77 23.75 2.59 -21.77
C ILE A 77 23.51 1.44 -22.76
N LYS A 78 22.54 0.56 -22.47
CA LYS A 78 22.26 -0.63 -23.29
C LYS A 78 21.34 -0.35 -24.49
N GLY A 79 20.71 0.83 -24.55
CA GLY A 79 19.74 1.17 -25.59
C GLY A 79 18.44 0.36 -25.54
N SER A 80 18.13 -0.30 -24.42
CA SER A 80 17.01 -1.23 -24.29
C SER A 80 15.67 -0.53 -24.05
N LEU A 81 15.24 0.32 -24.99
CA LEU A 81 14.06 1.18 -24.84
C LEU A 81 12.73 0.42 -24.69
N SER A 82 12.64 -0.81 -25.20
CA SER A 82 11.48 -1.70 -25.04
C SER A 82 11.20 -2.09 -23.58
N SER A 83 12.20 -2.00 -22.71
CA SER A 83 12.04 -2.30 -21.28
C SER A 83 11.40 -1.16 -20.48
N LEU A 84 11.35 0.06 -21.01
CA LEU A 84 10.78 1.23 -20.36
C LEU A 84 9.28 1.06 -20.01
N PRO A 85 8.40 0.66 -20.95
CA PRO A 85 6.99 0.45 -20.62
C PRO A 85 6.79 -0.72 -19.63
N LEU A 86 7.58 -1.80 -19.76
CA LEU A 86 7.52 -2.94 -18.84
C LEU A 86 7.89 -2.53 -17.41
N TYR A 87 8.98 -1.78 -17.26
CA TYR A 87 9.42 -1.29 -15.97
C TYR A 87 8.39 -0.37 -15.32
N ARG A 88 7.82 0.55 -16.12
CA ARG A 88 6.76 1.45 -15.65
C ARG A 88 5.51 0.69 -15.21
N HIS A 89 5.11 -0.36 -15.94
CA HIS A 89 3.97 -1.19 -15.56
C HIS A 89 4.23 -1.95 -14.24
N TRP A 90 5.43 -2.52 -14.09
CA TRP A 90 5.86 -3.16 -12.83
C TRP A 90 5.89 -2.16 -11.65
N LEU A 91 6.36 -0.94 -11.89
CA LEU A 91 6.40 0.10 -10.86
C LEU A 91 4.98 0.42 -10.37
N GLN A 92 4.05 0.66 -11.30
CA GLN A 92 2.66 1.00 -11.01
C GLN A 92 1.89 -0.11 -10.29
N ASN A 93 1.98 -1.34 -10.79
CA ASN A 93 1.08 -2.41 -10.36
C ASN A 93 1.65 -3.28 -9.25
N THR A 94 2.97 -3.25 -9.06
CA THR A 94 3.62 -4.15 -8.10
C THR A 94 4.35 -3.37 -7.03
N LYS A 95 5.28 -2.48 -7.41
CA LYS A 95 6.22 -1.93 -6.43
C LYS A 95 5.62 -0.82 -5.57
N LEU A 96 4.90 0.13 -6.17
CA LEU A 96 4.26 1.22 -5.44
C LEU A 96 3.16 0.74 -4.49
N PRO A 97 2.24 -0.18 -4.90
CA PRO A 97 1.24 -0.73 -3.99
C PRO A 97 1.85 -1.54 -2.84
N ALA A 98 2.93 -2.27 -3.09
CA ALA A 98 3.65 -3.01 -2.05
C ALA A 98 4.19 -2.06 -0.97
N TYR A 99 4.90 -1.00 -1.36
CA TYR A 99 5.42 -0.02 -0.40
C TYR A 99 4.32 0.76 0.31
N THR A 100 3.22 1.09 -0.39
CA THR A 100 2.06 1.73 0.25
C THR A 100 1.49 0.84 1.35
N ARG A 101 1.40 -0.47 1.10
CA ARG A 101 0.96 -1.45 2.11
C ARG A 101 1.97 -1.54 3.25
N GLU A 102 3.26 -1.60 2.96
CA GLU A 102 4.31 -1.64 3.99
C GLU A 102 4.27 -0.39 4.89
N ALA A 103 4.05 0.79 4.33
CA ALA A 103 3.98 2.05 5.07
C ALA A 103 2.71 2.19 5.91
N LEU A 104 1.54 1.78 5.38
CA LEU A 104 0.23 2.01 6.02
C LEU A 104 -0.27 0.87 6.88
N CYS A 105 0.40 -0.28 6.86
CA CYS A 105 0.01 -1.46 7.64
C CYS A 105 0.94 -1.67 8.83
N ALA A 106 0.44 -2.39 9.83
CA ALA A 106 1.27 -2.86 10.93
C ALA A 106 2.37 -3.80 10.40
N PRO A 107 3.58 -3.80 10.99
CA PRO A 107 3.96 -3.10 12.21
C PRO A 107 4.48 -1.66 12.01
N ALA A 108 4.69 -1.22 10.77
CA ALA A 108 5.27 0.08 10.47
C ALA A 108 4.34 1.24 10.86
N CYS A 109 3.04 1.09 10.60
CA CYS A 109 2.04 2.08 10.98
C CYS A 109 1.42 1.75 12.35
N ARG A 110 1.43 2.71 13.29
CA ARG A 110 0.87 2.58 14.65
C ARG A 110 -0.09 3.73 14.96
N GLY A 111 -1.35 3.59 14.53
CA GLY A 111 -2.38 4.62 14.65
C GLY A 111 -2.39 5.56 13.45
N SER A 112 -1.35 6.37 13.30
CA SER A 112 -1.09 7.17 12.10
C SER A 112 0.40 7.15 11.76
N THR A 113 0.73 7.61 10.56
CA THR A 113 2.10 7.76 10.10
C THR A 113 2.20 8.89 9.08
N VAL A 114 3.36 9.55 9.05
CA VAL A 114 3.64 10.57 8.04
C VAL A 114 4.05 9.86 6.76
N VAL A 115 3.35 10.19 5.68
CA VAL A 115 3.62 9.69 4.33
C VAL A 115 3.67 10.83 3.36
N TYR A 116 4.44 10.66 2.30
CA TYR A 116 4.40 11.53 1.14
C TYR A 116 3.22 11.14 0.26
N ASN A 117 2.34 12.11 0.01
CA ASN A 117 1.34 11.95 -1.03
C ASN A 117 1.96 12.23 -2.38
N CYS A 118 1.79 11.23 -3.20
CA CYS A 118 2.30 11.14 -4.52
C CYS A 118 1.63 11.99 -5.59
N SER A 119 0.41 12.46 -5.37
CA SER A 119 -0.21 13.39 -6.30
C SER A 119 0.09 14.85 -5.99
N THR A 120 0.25 15.19 -4.70
CA THR A 120 0.43 16.57 -4.22
C THR A 120 1.85 16.89 -3.81
N CYS A 121 2.69 15.87 -3.64
CA CYS A 121 4.11 16.00 -3.29
C CYS A 121 4.34 16.70 -1.96
N GLN A 122 3.41 16.43 -1.05
CA GLN A 122 3.37 16.96 0.30
C GLN A 122 3.40 15.79 1.28
N GLU A 123 4.03 16.02 2.42
CA GLU A 123 3.91 15.17 3.59
C GLU A 123 2.51 15.33 4.18
N LEU A 124 1.88 14.21 4.48
CA LEU A 124 0.58 14.14 5.13
C LEU A 124 0.63 13.11 6.24
N ASP A 125 0.03 13.45 7.38
CA ASP A 125 -0.27 12.47 8.41
C ASP A 125 -1.53 11.71 8.01
N VAL A 126 -1.42 10.38 7.91
CA VAL A 126 -2.52 9.51 7.51
C VAL A 126 -2.73 8.41 8.53
N CYS A 127 -4.00 8.12 8.82
CA CYS A 127 -4.35 6.98 9.66
C CYS A 127 -3.97 5.66 9.00
N CYS A 128 -3.51 4.71 9.81
CA CYS A 128 -3.16 3.38 9.35
C CYS A 128 -4.35 2.66 8.70
N TRP A 129 -4.05 1.81 7.74
CA TRP A 129 -5.07 0.98 7.13
C TRP A 129 -5.57 -0.10 8.09
N PRO A 130 -6.86 -0.43 8.02
CA PRO A 130 -7.43 -1.51 8.82
C PRO A 130 -6.83 -2.86 8.40
N ARG A 131 -6.70 -3.77 9.36
CA ARG A 131 -6.07 -5.10 9.15
C ARG A 131 -6.65 -5.87 7.97
N LYS A 132 -7.97 -5.81 7.75
CA LYS A 132 -8.64 -6.46 6.61
C LYS A 132 -8.13 -5.99 5.23
N ARG A 133 -7.78 -4.70 5.12
CA ARG A 133 -7.22 -4.14 3.89
C ARG A 133 -5.76 -4.54 3.69
N CYS A 134 -5.02 -4.68 4.79
CA CYS A 134 -3.62 -5.08 4.79
C CYS A 134 -3.43 -6.58 4.50
N LEU A 135 -4.27 -7.43 5.11
CA LEU A 135 -4.26 -8.88 4.97
C LEU A 135 -5.68 -9.37 4.64
N PRO A 136 -6.06 -9.36 3.35
CA PRO A 136 -7.32 -9.95 2.93
C PRO A 136 -7.31 -11.45 3.28
N GLY A 137 -8.27 -11.88 4.11
CA GLY A 137 -8.39 -13.28 4.57
C GLY A 137 -7.82 -13.56 5.97
N SER A 138 -7.25 -12.58 6.66
CA SER A 138 -6.94 -12.78 8.09
C SER A 138 -8.22 -12.74 8.91
N HIS A 139 -8.47 -13.75 9.75
CA HIS A 139 -9.51 -13.68 10.78
C HIS A 139 -9.25 -12.47 11.69
N ASP A 140 -10.32 -11.74 12.00
CA ASP A 140 -10.21 -10.65 12.98
C ASP A 140 -9.79 -11.24 14.33
N LEU A 141 -9.01 -10.48 15.11
CA LEU A 141 -8.74 -10.82 16.51
C LEU A 141 -10.04 -11.04 17.30
N TRP A 142 -11.11 -10.37 16.89
CA TRP A 142 -12.44 -10.55 17.43
C TRP A 142 -13.01 -11.94 17.14
N GLU A 143 -12.94 -12.41 15.89
CA GLU A 143 -13.39 -13.75 15.50
C GLU A 143 -12.57 -14.83 16.23
N ALA A 144 -11.25 -14.65 16.33
CA ALA A 144 -10.39 -15.54 17.12
C ALA A 144 -10.76 -15.56 18.61
N ARG A 145 -11.09 -14.40 19.20
CA ARG A 145 -11.57 -14.31 20.60
C ARG A 145 -12.91 -15.01 20.78
N VAL A 146 -13.85 -14.83 19.86
CA VAL A 146 -15.16 -15.49 19.91
C VAL A 146 -15.01 -17.01 19.83
N LEU A 147 -14.17 -17.52 18.93
CA LEU A 147 -13.90 -18.95 18.81
C LEU A 147 -13.24 -19.52 20.07
N LEU A 148 -12.28 -18.81 20.66
CA LEU A 148 -11.64 -19.21 21.92
C LEU A 148 -12.64 -19.25 23.08
N LEU A 149 -13.51 -18.24 23.20
CA LEU A 149 -14.56 -18.21 24.21
C LEU A 149 -15.54 -19.37 24.03
N ALA A 150 -15.94 -19.67 22.79
CA ALA A 150 -16.82 -20.79 22.48
C ALA A 150 -16.19 -22.13 22.88
N LEU A 151 -14.90 -22.34 22.58
CA LEU A 151 -14.17 -23.54 22.98
C LEU A 151 -14.05 -23.68 24.51
N LEU A 152 -13.79 -22.57 25.21
CA LEU A 152 -13.75 -22.53 26.68
C LEU A 152 -15.10 -22.92 27.29
N VAL A 153 -16.19 -22.36 26.78
CA VAL A 153 -17.56 -22.69 27.24
C VAL A 153 -17.87 -24.16 26.98
N ALA A 154 -17.53 -24.68 25.80
CA ALA A 154 -17.75 -26.09 25.46
C ALA A 154 -16.96 -27.03 26.40
N ALA A 155 -15.68 -26.73 26.66
CA ALA A 155 -14.86 -27.51 27.58
C ALA A 155 -15.38 -27.46 29.02
N PHE A 156 -15.84 -26.30 29.48
CA PHE A 156 -16.45 -26.15 30.80
C PHE A 156 -17.73 -26.98 30.93
N LEU A 157 -18.62 -26.92 29.94
CA LEU A 157 -19.86 -27.71 29.94
C LEU A 157 -19.58 -29.22 29.92
N LEU A 158 -18.60 -29.66 29.12
CA LEU A 158 -18.17 -31.05 29.13
C LEU A 158 -17.61 -31.48 30.49
N GLY A 159 -16.83 -30.62 31.15
CA GLY A 159 -16.34 -30.87 32.49
C GLY A 159 -17.46 -31.02 33.53
N VAL A 160 -18.46 -30.14 33.49
CA VAL A 160 -19.64 -30.22 34.37
C VAL A 160 -20.43 -31.51 34.11
N LEU A 161 -20.63 -31.89 32.84
CA LEU A 161 -21.31 -33.14 32.51
C LEU A 161 -20.56 -34.36 33.03
N SER A 162 -19.22 -34.40 32.88
CA SER A 162 -18.42 -35.48 33.44
C SER A 162 -18.55 -35.57 34.96
N LEU A 163 -18.52 -34.43 35.66
CA LEU A 163 -18.72 -34.35 37.11
C LEU A 163 -20.10 -34.88 37.54
N MET A 164 -21.16 -34.50 36.83
CA MET A 164 -22.52 -34.96 37.13
C MET A 164 -22.67 -36.48 36.94
N VAL A 165 -22.04 -37.03 35.89
CA VAL A 165 -22.02 -38.47 35.65
C VAL A 165 -21.26 -39.19 36.77
N GLU A 166 -20.07 -38.71 37.13
CA GLU A 166 -19.28 -39.29 38.22
C GLU A 166 -20.01 -39.24 39.57
N SER A 167 -20.70 -38.14 39.89
CA SER A 167 -21.47 -38.04 41.14
C SER A 167 -22.64 -39.03 41.19
N SER A 168 -23.39 -39.17 40.08
CA SER A 168 -24.50 -40.13 40.03
C SER A 168 -24.04 -41.59 40.18
N TYR A 169 -22.88 -41.94 39.61
CA TYR A 169 -22.30 -43.28 39.76
C TYR A 169 -21.82 -43.57 41.18
N LEU A 170 -21.40 -42.54 41.93
CA LEU A 170 -21.02 -42.68 43.33
C LEU A 170 -22.25 -42.83 44.23
N GLU A 171 -23.31 -42.06 44.00
CA GLU A 171 -24.58 -42.19 44.74
C GLU A 171 -25.21 -43.58 44.58
N GLU A 172 -25.15 -44.17 43.37
CA GLU A 172 -25.68 -45.52 43.10
C GLU A 172 -24.87 -46.65 43.76
N LYS A 173 -23.65 -46.34 44.25
CA LYS A 173 -22.74 -47.31 44.87
C LYS A 173 -22.79 -47.29 46.40
N ASP A 174 -23.37 -46.24 46.97
CA ASP A 174 -23.55 -46.05 48.42
C ASP A 174 -24.94 -46.54 48.91
N GLU A 175 -25.83 -47.00 48.01
CA GLU A 175 -27.04 -47.81 48.30
C GLU A 175 -26.75 -49.32 48.32
#